data_AF-X1EXK7-F1
#
_entry.id   AF-X1EXK7-F1
#
_cell.length_a   1.000
_cell.length_b   1.000
_cell.length_c   1.000
_cell.angle_alpha   90.00
_cell.angle_beta   90.00
_cell.angle_gamma   90.00
#
_symmetry.space_group_name_H-M   'P 1'
#
loop_
_entity.id
_entity.type
_entity.pdbx_description
1 polymer ?
#
loop_
_entity_poly.entity_id
_entity_poly.type
_entity_poly.pdbx_seq_one_letter_code
_entity_poly.pdbx_strand_id
1 'polypeptide(L)'
;FKDLSDKILRQLELYGYSVEIQNRYRGAFHCFVKFPGIFHQHGISGHAREKLTIQIDCEPQNVNYKAERVILNKFDIFMKINAVPPDVLLSQKIFAILNRPKPMGRDFYDVIFLFSKTNPSYHFLREKMKLKEETGIEEIKKNLLLKCEKINFKKLVEEVKPFLFYSHDAEKIMLFPDFI
;
A
#
# COMPACT_ATOMS: atom_id res chain seq x y z
N PHE A 1 -12.41 -15.79 -0.05
CA PHE A 1 -11.87 -14.86 -1.07
C PHE A 1 -12.49 -15.09 -2.44
N LYS A 2 -12.57 -16.34 -2.95
CA LYS A 2 -13.28 -16.66 -4.20
C LYS A 2 -14.72 -16.11 -4.24
N ASP A 3 -15.49 -16.31 -3.17
CA ASP A 3 -16.86 -15.77 -3.10
C ASP A 3 -16.92 -14.24 -3.23
N LEU A 4 -15.88 -13.52 -2.77
CA LEU A 4 -15.78 -12.07 -2.95
C LEU A 4 -15.51 -11.73 -4.42
N SER A 5 -14.56 -12.41 -5.06
CA SER A 5 -14.27 -12.18 -6.47
C SER A 5 -15.49 -12.48 -7.35
N ASP A 6 -16.20 -13.57 -7.08
CA ASP A 6 -17.37 -13.97 -7.87
C ASP A 6 -18.53 -12.97 -7.71
N LYS A 7 -18.72 -12.43 -6.50
CA LYS A 7 -19.67 -11.33 -6.25
C LYS A 7 -19.28 -10.06 -7.01
N ILE A 8 -18.00 -9.71 -7.02
CA ILE A 8 -17.49 -8.53 -7.75
C ILE A 8 -17.75 -8.69 -9.25
N LEU A 9 -17.40 -9.85 -9.83
CA LEU A 9 -17.65 -10.18 -11.23
C LEU A 9 -19.12 -9.97 -11.56
N ARG A 10 -20.00 -10.63 -10.80
CA ARG A 10 -21.44 -10.59 -11.04
C ARG A 10 -22.01 -9.17 -10.97
N GLN A 11 -21.58 -8.37 -10.00
CA GLN A 11 -22.07 -6.98 -9.88
C GLN A 11 -21.60 -6.11 -11.03
N LEU A 12 -20.34 -6.25 -11.46
CA LEU A 12 -19.81 -5.49 -12.60
C LEU A 12 -20.51 -5.86 -13.91
N GLU A 13 -20.80 -7.14 -14.14
CA GLU A 13 -21.60 -7.59 -15.28
C GLU A 13 -23.03 -7.01 -15.25
N LEU A 14 -23.65 -6.95 -14.07
CA LEU A 14 -24.98 -6.33 -13.91
C LEU A 14 -24.96 -4.82 -14.16
N TYR A 15 -23.82 -4.15 -13.94
CA TYR A 15 -23.61 -2.76 -14.34
C TYR A 15 -23.30 -2.60 -15.84
N GLY A 16 -23.27 -3.68 -16.61
CA GLY A 16 -23.04 -3.68 -18.06
C GLY A 16 -21.57 -3.70 -18.46
N TYR A 17 -20.64 -3.92 -17.53
CA TYR A 17 -19.22 -4.04 -17.87
C TYR A 17 -18.86 -5.45 -18.33
N SER A 18 -18.03 -5.53 -19.37
CA SER A 18 -17.32 -6.75 -19.73
C SER A 18 -16.04 -6.85 -18.90
N VAL A 19 -15.97 -7.83 -18.01
CA VAL A 19 -14.88 -7.98 -17.04
C VAL A 19 -14.36 -9.40 -16.96
N GLU A 20 -13.05 -9.53 -16.76
CA GLU A 20 -12.40 -10.81 -16.50
C GLU A 20 -11.79 -10.81 -15.09
N ILE A 21 -11.97 -11.90 -14.35
CA ILE A 21 -11.30 -12.10 -13.06
C ILE A 21 -10.19 -13.12 -13.17
N GLN A 22 -9.03 -12.79 -12.61
CA GLN A 22 -7.94 -13.72 -12.38
C GLN A 22 -7.55 -13.70 -10.90
N ASN A 23 -7.74 -14.84 -10.22
CA ASN A 23 -7.29 -15.02 -8.84
C ASN A 23 -5.89 -15.64 -8.79
N ARG A 24 -5.03 -15.17 -7.88
CA ARG A 24 -3.73 -15.77 -7.56
C ARG A 24 -3.57 -15.93 -6.05
N TYR A 25 -3.07 -17.10 -5.66
CA TYR A 25 -2.88 -17.50 -4.28
C TYR A 25 -1.40 -17.79 -4.03
N ARG A 26 -0.63 -16.78 -3.62
CA ARG A 26 0.80 -16.92 -3.25
C ARG A 26 1.08 -16.08 -2.01
N GLY A 27 0.74 -16.64 -0.84
CA GLY A 27 0.86 -15.95 0.45
C GLY A 27 -0.28 -14.97 0.69
N ALA A 28 -0.30 -13.86 -0.03
CA ALA A 28 -1.44 -12.95 -0.08
C ALA A 28 -2.45 -13.40 -1.14
N PHE A 29 -3.71 -13.05 -0.91
CA PHE A 29 -4.79 -13.25 -1.87
C PHE A 29 -4.81 -12.07 -2.84
N HIS A 30 -4.63 -12.36 -4.13
CA HIS A 30 -4.65 -11.35 -5.19
C HIS A 30 -5.80 -11.65 -6.14
N CYS A 31 -6.68 -10.67 -6.37
CA CYS A 31 -7.72 -10.71 -7.39
C CYS A 31 -7.47 -9.60 -8.40
N PHE A 32 -7.28 -9.96 -9.66
CA PHE A 32 -7.15 -9.02 -10.77
C PHE A 32 -8.48 -8.93 -11.50
N VAL A 33 -9.15 -7.78 -11.41
CA VAL A 33 -10.35 -7.45 -12.18
C VAL A 33 -9.91 -6.67 -13.41
N LYS A 34 -10.10 -7.24 -14.60
CA LYS A 34 -9.66 -6.64 -15.86
C LYS A 34 -10.88 -6.16 -16.65
N PHE A 35 -10.75 -5.00 -17.27
CA PHE A 35 -11.75 -4.38 -18.13
C PHE A 35 -11.14 -4.28 -19.56
N PRO A 36 -11.30 -5.31 -20.40
CA PRO A 36 -10.75 -5.31 -21.76
C PRO A 36 -11.41 -4.25 -22.63
N GLY A 37 -10.62 -3.48 -23.37
CA GLY A 37 -11.13 -2.52 -24.36
C GLY A 37 -11.80 -1.28 -23.78
N ILE A 38 -11.87 -1.13 -22.45
CA ILE A 38 -12.58 -0.01 -21.80
C ILE A 38 -12.04 1.36 -22.23
N PHE A 39 -10.73 1.49 -22.42
CA PHE A 39 -10.14 2.74 -22.89
C PHE A 39 -10.56 3.09 -24.32
N HIS A 40 -10.64 2.08 -25.19
CA HIS A 40 -11.09 2.26 -26.57
C HIS A 40 -12.58 2.60 -26.65
N GLN A 41 -13.42 1.93 -25.86
CA GLN A 41 -14.87 2.21 -25.76
C GLN A 41 -15.15 3.66 -25.37
N HIS A 42 -14.29 4.26 -24.54
CA HIS A 42 -14.40 5.65 -24.10
C HIS A 42 -13.53 6.64 -24.89
N GLY A 43 -12.89 6.23 -25.98
CA GLY A 43 -12.07 7.11 -26.83
C GLY A 43 -10.77 7.63 -26.17
N ILE A 44 -10.34 7.02 -25.07
CA ILE A 44 -9.10 7.37 -24.35
C ILE A 44 -7.86 6.84 -25.10
N SER A 45 -8.00 5.71 -25.80
CA SER A 45 -6.92 5.07 -26.54
C SER A 45 -7.42 4.48 -27.86
N GLY A 46 -6.60 4.57 -28.92
CA GLY A 46 -6.86 3.92 -30.21
C GLY A 46 -6.61 2.40 -30.18
N HIS A 47 -6.03 1.87 -29.10
CA HIS A 47 -5.69 0.46 -28.99
C HIS A 47 -6.83 -0.36 -28.38
N ALA A 48 -7.59 -1.06 -29.23
CA ALA A 48 -8.72 -1.89 -28.80
C ALA A 48 -8.38 -3.03 -27.82
N ARG A 49 -7.11 -3.42 -27.70
CA ARG A 49 -6.64 -4.50 -26.82
C ARG A 49 -6.16 -4.03 -25.44
N GLU A 50 -6.05 -2.72 -25.22
CA GLU A 50 -5.65 -2.21 -23.92
C GLU A 50 -6.72 -2.52 -22.87
N LYS A 51 -6.27 -2.81 -21.66
CA LYS A 51 -7.15 -3.20 -20.55
C LYS A 51 -6.79 -2.42 -19.30
N LEU A 52 -7.80 -1.90 -18.62
CA LEU A 52 -7.64 -1.44 -17.26
C LEU A 52 -7.62 -2.66 -16.34
N THR A 53 -6.69 -2.71 -15.40
CA THR A 53 -6.64 -3.77 -14.39
C THR A 53 -6.71 -3.15 -13.00
N ILE A 54 -7.71 -3.55 -12.22
CA ILE A 54 -7.83 -3.22 -10.81
C ILE A 54 -7.40 -4.45 -10.01
N GLN A 55 -6.38 -4.28 -9.17
CA GLN A 55 -5.88 -5.34 -8.31
C GLN A 55 -6.44 -5.17 -6.89
N ILE A 56 -7.00 -6.25 -6.35
CA ILE A 56 -7.51 -6.32 -4.98
C ILE A 56 -6.64 -7.30 -4.22
N ASP A 57 -5.96 -6.79 -3.20
CA ASP A 57 -5.07 -7.56 -2.34
C ASP A 57 -5.68 -7.75 -0.96
N CYS A 58 -5.55 -8.95 -0.42
CA CYS A 58 -5.96 -9.26 0.95
C CYS A 58 -4.88 -10.08 1.64
N GLU A 59 -4.41 -9.56 2.77
CA GLU A 59 -3.43 -10.21 3.63
C GLU A 59 -3.88 -10.11 5.09
N PRO A 60 -3.97 -11.24 5.83
CA PRO A 60 -4.26 -11.20 7.25
C PRO A 60 -3.08 -10.58 8.00
N GLN A 61 -3.33 -9.46 8.68
CA GLN A 61 -2.27 -8.79 9.43
C GLN A 61 -1.84 -9.58 10.68
N ASN A 62 -2.70 -10.46 11.19
CA ASN A 62 -2.46 -11.27 12.40
C ASN A 62 -2.10 -10.43 13.64
N VAL A 63 -2.60 -9.19 13.67
CA VAL A 63 -2.50 -8.27 14.80
C VAL A 63 -3.84 -7.56 14.91
N ASN A 64 -4.40 -7.52 16.12
CA ASN A 64 -5.67 -6.87 16.36
C ASN A 64 -5.49 -5.34 16.38
N TYR A 65 -6.29 -4.65 15.58
CA TYR A 65 -6.46 -3.21 15.63
C TYR A 65 -7.89 -2.85 15.25
N LYS A 66 -8.38 -1.72 15.75
CA LYS A 66 -9.71 -1.22 15.42
C LYS A 66 -9.64 -0.42 14.12
N ALA A 67 -10.39 -0.81 13.11
CA ALA A 67 -10.51 -0.01 11.90
C ALA A 67 -11.19 1.33 12.18
N GLU A 68 -10.72 2.38 11.53
CA GLU A 68 -11.39 3.69 11.50
C GLU A 68 -12.52 3.69 10.48
N ARG A 69 -13.56 4.49 10.73
CA ARG A 69 -14.70 4.69 9.82
C ARG A 69 -14.55 6.04 9.14
N VAL A 70 -14.10 6.05 7.90
CA VAL A 70 -13.91 7.29 7.13
C VAL A 70 -15.04 7.47 6.12
N ILE A 71 -15.41 8.72 5.85
CA ILE A 71 -16.43 9.07 4.84
C ILE A 71 -15.74 9.22 3.49
N LEU A 72 -16.16 8.40 2.51
CA LEU A 72 -15.82 8.59 1.11
C LEU A 72 -16.93 9.43 0.47
N ASN A 73 -16.55 10.60 -0.08
CA ASN A 73 -17.43 11.50 -0.81
C ASN A 73 -16.74 11.96 -2.12
N LYS A 74 -16.76 11.11 -3.14
CA LYS A 74 -16.11 11.33 -4.45
C LYS A 74 -16.82 10.52 -5.54
N PHE A 75 -16.83 11.02 -6.79
CA PHE A 75 -17.33 10.30 -7.96
C PHE A 75 -18.75 9.74 -7.77
N ASP A 76 -19.65 10.55 -7.21
CA ASP A 76 -21.03 10.18 -6.84
C ASP A 76 -21.16 9.03 -5.82
N ILE A 77 -20.05 8.65 -5.18
CA ILE A 77 -20.02 7.68 -4.09
C ILE A 77 -20.00 8.45 -2.76
N PHE A 78 -21.04 8.27 -1.95
CA PHE A 78 -21.15 8.80 -0.59
C PHE A 78 -21.41 7.67 0.42
N MET A 79 -20.37 7.19 1.11
CA MET A 79 -20.50 6.10 2.09
C MET A 79 -19.41 6.10 3.15
N LYS A 80 -19.64 5.37 4.25
CA LYS A 80 -18.59 5.09 5.26
C LYS A 80 -17.86 3.80 4.91
N ILE A 81 -16.53 3.85 4.85
CA ILE A 81 -15.67 2.67 4.65
C ILE A 81 -14.80 2.42 5.87
N ASN A 82 -14.36 1.17 6.03
CA ASN A 82 -13.33 0.83 7.01
C ASN A 82 -11.96 1.18 6.44
N ALA A 83 -11.16 1.91 7.20
CA ALA A 83 -9.79 2.24 6.88
C ALA A 83 -8.85 1.80 8.01
N VAL A 84 -7.60 1.54 7.67
CA VAL A 84 -6.54 1.31 8.65
C VAL A 84 -6.22 2.65 9.32
N PRO A 85 -6.18 2.73 10.66
CA PRO A 85 -5.75 3.93 11.38
C PRO A 85 -4.36 4.40 10.93
N PRO A 86 -4.08 5.71 10.86
CA PRO A 86 -2.80 6.22 10.37
C PRO A 86 -1.57 5.69 11.12
N ASP A 87 -1.66 5.50 12.44
CA ASP A 87 -0.58 4.98 13.29
C ASP A 87 -0.25 3.52 12.98
N VAL A 88 -1.28 2.71 12.74
CA VAL A 88 -1.15 1.32 12.29
C VAL A 88 -0.63 1.26 10.86
N LEU A 89 -1.07 2.16 9.98
CA LEU A 89 -0.58 2.24 8.61
C LEU A 89 0.92 2.59 8.57
N LEU A 90 1.36 3.53 9.41
CA LEU A 90 2.77 3.87 9.60
C LEU A 90 3.57 2.65 10.08
N SER A 91 3.06 1.92 11.08
CA SER A 91 3.67 0.67 11.55
C SER A 91 3.80 -0.39 10.45
N GLN A 92 2.77 -0.56 9.62
CA GLN A 92 2.82 -1.49 8.49
C GLN A 92 3.90 -1.09 7.46
N LYS A 93 4.09 0.21 7.22
CA LYS A 93 5.12 0.72 6.32
C LYS A 93 6.54 0.54 6.88
N ILE A 94 6.74 0.81 8.17
CA ILE A 94 8.00 0.52 8.88
C ILE A 94 8.33 -0.97 8.80
N PHE A 95 7.35 -1.82 9.09
CA PHE A 95 7.51 -3.28 8.98
C PHE A 95 7.89 -3.71 7.55
N ALA A 96 7.27 -3.11 6.53
CA ALA A 96 7.59 -3.39 5.13
C ALA A 96 9.02 -3.00 4.75
N ILE A 97 9.52 -1.84 5.21
CA ILE A 97 10.91 -1.41 4.98
C ILE A 97 11.90 -2.47 5.51
N LEU A 98 11.65 -2.98 6.71
CA LEU A 98 12.52 -3.97 7.35
C LEU A 98 12.48 -5.33 6.64
N ASN A 99 11.28 -5.82 6.32
CA ASN A 99 11.07 -7.22 5.93
C ASN A 99 11.01 -7.46 4.42
N ARG A 100 10.85 -6.43 3.59
CA ARG A 100 10.87 -6.62 2.13
C ARG A 100 12.28 -7.02 1.66
N PRO A 101 12.37 -7.98 0.71
CA PRO A 101 13.65 -8.40 0.15
C PRO A 101 14.28 -7.29 -0.69
N LYS A 102 13.45 -6.54 -1.44
CA LYS A 102 13.86 -5.37 -2.22
C LYS A 102 13.30 -4.10 -1.56
N PRO A 103 14.12 -3.08 -1.28
CA PRO A 103 13.61 -1.79 -0.81
C PRO A 103 12.79 -1.10 -1.91
N MET A 104 11.72 -0.41 -1.53
CA MET A 104 10.89 0.37 -2.45
C MET A 104 10.84 1.82 -1.98
N GLY A 105 11.22 2.77 -2.84
CA GLY A 105 11.30 4.19 -2.45
C GLY A 105 10.00 4.75 -1.87
N ARG A 106 8.85 4.31 -2.42
CA ARG A 106 7.52 4.70 -1.92
C ARG A 106 7.30 4.40 -0.44
N ASP A 107 7.88 3.30 0.09
CA ASP A 107 7.69 2.96 1.50
C ASP A 107 8.39 3.99 2.40
N PHE A 108 9.58 4.46 2.03
CA PHE A 108 10.31 5.52 2.75
C PHE A 108 9.60 6.86 2.67
N TYR A 109 9.12 7.22 1.48
CA TYR A 109 8.34 8.44 1.28
C TYR A 109 7.07 8.45 2.14
N ASP A 110 6.31 7.35 2.11
CA ASP A 110 5.07 7.21 2.89
C ASP A 110 5.34 7.24 4.39
N VAL A 111 6.44 6.65 4.87
CA VAL A 111 6.83 6.72 6.30
C VAL A 111 7.11 8.16 6.73
N ILE A 112 7.93 8.92 5.97
CA ILE A 112 8.21 10.33 6.27
C ILE A 112 6.89 11.13 6.31
N PHE A 113 6.03 10.91 5.31
CA PHE A 113 4.73 11.58 5.24
C PHE A 113 3.85 11.24 6.45
N LEU A 114 3.74 9.96 6.81
CA LEU A 114 2.89 9.52 7.91
C LEU A 114 3.42 9.96 9.29
N PHE A 115 4.74 10.02 9.47
CA PHE A 115 5.32 10.60 10.70
C PHE A 115 4.97 12.07 10.90
N SER A 116 4.74 12.83 9.83
CA SER A 116 4.23 14.22 9.95
C SER A 116 2.79 14.29 10.48
N LYS A 117 2.09 13.15 10.56
CA LYS A 117 0.69 13.05 10.97
C LYS A 117 0.49 12.30 12.27
N THR A 118 1.34 11.31 12.58
CA THR A 118 1.17 10.43 13.74
C THR A 118 2.47 9.73 14.11
N ASN A 119 2.49 9.13 15.31
CA ASN A 119 3.53 8.19 15.71
C ASN A 119 3.12 6.75 15.35
N PRO A 120 4.08 5.83 15.15
CA PRO A 120 3.76 4.44 14.87
C PRO A 120 3.06 3.79 16.05
N SER A 121 2.11 2.90 15.76
CA SER A 121 1.57 1.99 16.76
C SER A 121 2.66 0.98 17.18
N TYR A 122 3.31 1.25 18.32
CA TYR A 122 4.33 0.35 18.87
C TYR A 122 3.76 -1.00 19.29
N HIS A 123 2.51 -1.02 19.80
CA HIS A 123 1.80 -2.28 20.04
C HIS A 123 1.74 -3.12 18.76
N PHE A 124 1.34 -2.52 17.62
CA PHE A 124 1.28 -3.24 16.36
C PHE A 124 2.65 -3.78 15.93
N LEU A 125 3.70 -2.95 16.00
CA LEU A 125 5.05 -3.36 15.61
C LEU A 125 5.58 -4.49 16.49
N ARG A 126 5.40 -4.41 17.81
CA ARG A 126 5.83 -5.46 18.75
C ARG A 126 5.14 -6.79 18.48
N GLU A 127 3.82 -6.79 18.35
CA GLU A 127 3.05 -8.00 18.04
C GLU A 127 3.46 -8.59 16.68
N LYS A 128 3.55 -7.75 15.64
CA LYS A 128 3.90 -8.19 14.28
C LYS A 128 5.32 -8.77 14.20
N MET A 129 6.26 -8.19 14.93
CA MET A 129 7.68 -8.57 14.93
C MET A 129 8.04 -9.55 16.07
N LYS A 130 7.10 -9.87 16.96
CA LYS A 130 7.30 -10.70 18.16
C LYS A 130 8.40 -10.17 19.09
N LEU A 131 8.41 -8.85 19.31
CA LEU A 131 9.39 -8.16 20.15
C LEU A 131 8.94 -8.08 21.61
N LYS A 132 9.92 -8.04 22.52
CA LYS A 132 9.68 -7.77 23.95
C LYS A 132 9.31 -6.29 24.16
N GLU A 133 8.58 -6.01 25.24
CA GLU A 133 8.10 -4.66 25.54
C GLU A 133 9.23 -3.67 25.86
N GLU A 134 10.22 -4.10 26.64
CA GLU A 134 11.31 -3.26 27.17
C GLU A 134 12.36 -2.84 26.13
N THR A 135 12.58 -3.64 25.08
CA THR A 135 13.68 -3.43 24.10
C THR A 135 13.18 -3.22 22.67
N GLY A 136 11.88 -3.29 22.44
CA GLY A 136 11.32 -3.37 21.10
C GLY A 136 11.54 -2.11 20.27
N ILE A 137 11.52 -0.93 20.90
CA ILE A 137 11.64 0.36 20.18
C ILE A 137 13.08 0.57 19.70
N GLU A 138 14.04 0.39 20.60
CA GLU A 138 15.47 0.51 20.31
C GLU A 138 15.89 -0.51 19.24
N GLU A 139 15.35 -1.73 19.31
CA GLU A 139 15.62 -2.77 18.33
C GLU A 139 15.07 -2.41 16.93
N ILE A 140 13.84 -1.87 16.85
CA ILE A 140 13.26 -1.40 15.58
C ILE A 140 14.13 -0.30 14.98
N LYS A 141 14.49 0.71 15.78
CA LYS A 141 15.31 1.85 15.32
C LYS A 141 16.68 1.37 14.83
N LYS A 142 17.36 0.53 15.62
CA LYS A 142 18.65 -0.07 15.23
C LYS A 142 18.54 -0.83 13.92
N ASN A 143 17.51 -1.67 13.76
CA ASN A 143 17.31 -2.44 12.54
C ASN A 143 17.01 -1.56 11.32
N LEU A 144 16.28 -0.44 11.50
CA LEU A 144 16.05 0.54 10.43
C LEU A 144 17.35 1.19 9.98
N LEU A 145 18.18 1.65 10.92
CA LEU A 145 19.49 2.26 10.61
C LEU A 145 20.40 1.28 9.86
N LEU A 146 20.52 0.04 10.36
CA LEU A 146 21.30 -1.02 9.70
C LEU A 146 20.77 -1.38 8.31
N LYS A 147 19.45 -1.29 8.09
CA LYS A 147 18.85 -1.48 6.77
C LYS A 147 19.20 -0.33 5.83
N CYS A 148 19.17 0.92 6.33
CA CYS A 148 19.48 2.12 5.56
C CYS A 148 20.92 2.12 5.03
N GLU A 149 21.90 1.62 5.80
CA GLU A 149 23.31 1.51 5.38
C GLU A 149 23.50 0.70 4.09
N LYS A 150 22.60 -0.24 3.80
CA LYS A 150 22.67 -1.14 2.64
C LYS A 150 21.90 -0.63 1.42
N ILE A 151 21.28 0.55 1.52
CA ILE A 151 20.36 1.08 0.52
C ILE A 151 21.02 2.20 -0.28
N ASN A 152 20.88 2.12 -1.61
CA ASN A 152 21.18 3.24 -2.49
C ASN A 152 19.97 4.17 -2.57
N PHE A 153 19.91 5.17 -1.68
CA PHE A 153 18.79 6.13 -1.62
C PHE A 153 18.64 6.97 -2.89
N LYS A 154 19.74 7.30 -3.59
CA LYS A 154 19.67 8.04 -4.86
C LYS A 154 18.83 7.27 -5.89
N LYS A 155 18.99 5.95 -5.95
CA LYS A 155 18.17 5.11 -6.84
C LYS A 155 16.70 5.12 -6.43
N LEU A 156 16.40 5.07 -5.14
CA LEU A 156 15.02 5.10 -4.64
C LEU A 156 14.32 6.43 -4.94
N VAL A 157 15.05 7.55 -4.86
CA VAL A 157 14.56 8.88 -5.24
C VAL A 157 14.13 8.89 -6.70
N GLU A 158 15.01 8.45 -7.61
CA GLU A 158 14.70 8.39 -9.05
C GLU A 158 13.52 7.46 -9.37
N GLU A 159 13.36 6.36 -8.63
CA GLU A 159 12.19 5.48 -8.77
C GLU A 159 10.87 6.17 -8.36
N VAL A 160 10.89 7.11 -7.40
CA VAL A 160 9.68 7.74 -6.86
C VAL A 160 9.30 9.02 -7.61
N LYS A 161 10.28 9.77 -8.13
CA LYS A 161 10.08 11.05 -8.85
C LYS A 161 8.90 11.06 -9.84
N PRO A 162 8.72 10.06 -10.73
CA PRO A 162 7.65 10.09 -11.73
C PRO A 162 6.24 9.97 -11.16
N PHE A 163 6.10 9.53 -9.90
CA PHE A 163 4.81 9.26 -9.26
C PHE A 163 4.33 10.39 -8.36
N LEU A 164 5.16 11.40 -8.09
CA LEU A 164 4.82 12.54 -7.24
C LEU A 164 4.31 13.71 -8.08
N PHE A 165 3.35 14.46 -7.54
CA PHE A 165 2.93 15.73 -8.13
C PHE A 165 4.09 16.73 -8.21
N TYR A 166 4.93 16.76 -7.18
CA TYR A 166 6.15 17.55 -7.13
C TYR A 166 7.34 16.60 -7.00
N SER A 167 8.09 16.41 -8.10
CA SER A 167 9.20 15.46 -8.14
C SER A 167 10.29 15.75 -7.09
N HIS A 168 10.50 17.02 -6.71
CA HIS A 168 11.47 17.40 -5.69
C HIS A 168 11.12 16.87 -4.29
N ASP A 169 9.86 16.53 -4.02
CA ASP A 169 9.48 15.92 -2.73
C ASP A 169 10.15 14.56 -2.51
N ALA A 170 10.55 13.87 -3.59
CA ALA A 170 11.27 12.61 -3.49
C ALA A 170 12.62 12.78 -2.77
N GLU A 171 13.25 13.96 -2.82
CA GLU A 171 14.54 14.23 -2.18
C GLU A 171 14.50 14.06 -0.65
N LYS A 172 13.31 14.15 -0.03
CA LYS A 172 13.11 13.84 1.40
C LYS A 172 13.58 12.43 1.77
N ILE A 173 13.51 11.48 0.83
CA ILE A 173 13.97 10.10 1.02
C ILE A 173 15.47 10.03 1.32
N MET A 174 16.27 10.98 0.82
CA MET A 174 17.70 11.06 1.12
C MET A 174 17.97 11.35 2.60
N LEU A 175 17.05 12.04 3.27
CA LEU A 175 17.15 12.45 4.68
C LEU A 175 16.61 11.38 5.64
N PHE A 176 16.11 10.25 5.12
CA PHE A 176 15.49 9.21 5.94
C PHE A 176 16.41 8.67 7.06
N PRO A 177 17.71 8.41 6.84
CA PRO A 177 18.59 7.91 7.90
C PRO A 177 18.77 8.88 9.06
N ASP A 178 18.82 10.19 8.78
CA ASP A 178 18.96 11.24 9.79
C ASP A 178 17.64 11.49 10.54
N PHE A 179 16.53 11.18 9.88
CA PHE A 179 15.19 11.37 10.42
C PHE A 179 14.79 10.29 11.44
N ILE A 180 15.25 9.03 11.29
CA ILE A 180 14.77 7.87 12.05
C ILE A 180 15.45 7.65 13.40
#